data_AF-A0A8J6WBX0-F1
#
_entry.id   AF-A0A8J6WBX0-F1
#
_cell.length_a   1.000
_cell.length_b   1.000
_cell.length_c   1.000
_cell.angle_alpha   90.00
_cell.angle_beta   90.00
_cell.angle_gamma   90.00
#
_symmetry.space_group_name_H-M   'P 1'
#
loop_
_entity.id
_entity.type
_entity.pdbx_description
1 polymer ?
#
loop_
_entity_poly.entity_id
_entity_poly.type
_entity_poly.pdbx_seq_one_letter_code
_entity_poly.pdbx_strand_id
1 'polypeptide(L)' 'MTTTLQRQQTASLWEQFCQWVTSTENRLYVGWFGVLMIPTLLAATAC' A
#
# COMPACT_ATOMS: atom_id res chain seq x y z
N MET A 1 -11.75 -17.53 28.84
CA MET A 1 -10.47 -16.83 28.65
C MET A 1 -9.84 -17.35 27.36
N THR A 2 -10.29 -16.84 26.22
CA THR A 2 -9.73 -17.16 24.90
C THR A 2 -8.54 -16.24 24.70
N THR A 3 -7.35 -16.76 24.91
CA THR A 3 -6.09 -16.10 24.57
C THR A 3 -6.00 -16.03 23.04
N THR A 4 -6.61 -15.02 22.44
CA THR A 4 -6.28 -14.62 21.08
C THR A 4 -4.82 -14.22 21.12
N LEU A 5 -3.96 -15.14 20.68
CA LEU A 5 -2.58 -14.88 20.35
C LEU A 5 -2.59 -13.63 19.49
N GLN A 6 -2.26 -12.48 20.11
CA GLN A 6 -1.79 -11.30 19.43
C GLN A 6 -0.52 -11.76 18.75
N ARG A 7 -0.68 -12.38 17.59
CA ARG A 7 0.36 -12.62 16.63
C ARG A 7 0.81 -11.21 16.28
N GLN A 8 1.76 -10.69 17.04
CA GLN A 8 2.77 -9.76 16.56
C GLN A 8 3.49 -10.49 15.43
N GLN A 9 2.77 -10.75 14.34
CA GLN A 9 3.35 -10.88 13.04
C GLN A 9 3.86 -9.47 12.82
N THR A 10 5.15 -9.27 13.04
CA THR A 10 5.87 -8.18 12.40
C THR A 10 5.55 -8.34 10.93
N ALA A 11 4.47 -7.70 10.46
CA ALA A 11 4.03 -7.79 9.08
C ALA A 11 5.27 -7.43 8.29
N SER A 12 5.68 -8.33 7.39
CA SER A 12 6.92 -8.12 6.65
C SER A 12 6.86 -6.74 6.01
N LEU A 13 8.00 -6.06 5.84
CA LEU A 13 8.03 -4.74 5.20
C LEU A 13 7.25 -4.73 3.87
N TRP A 14 7.28 -5.85 3.17
CA TRP A 14 6.50 -6.11 1.97
C TRP A 14 4.98 -6.19 2.21
N GLU A 15 4.54 -6.85 3.26
CA GLU A 15 3.12 -6.99 3.61
C GLU A 15 2.53 -5.65 4.08
N GLN A 16 3.29 -4.85 4.83
CA GLN A 16 2.92 -3.47 5.16
C GLN A 16 2.82 -2.60 3.90
N PHE A 17 3.74 -2.76 2.95
CA PHE A 17 3.67 -2.08 1.66
C PHE A 17 2.43 -2.47 0.87
N CYS A 18 2.12 -3.76 0.75
CA CYS A 18 0.92 -4.25 0.08
C CYS A 18 -0.36 -3.70 0.73
N GLN A 19 -0.43 -3.70 2.06
CA GLN A 19 -1.55 -3.11 2.80
C GLN A 19 -1.67 -1.61 2.56
N TRP A 20 -0.56 -0.87 2.52
CA TRP A 20 -0.57 0.56 2.25
C TRP A 20 -1.00 0.89 0.82
N VAL A 21 -0.47 0.17 -0.19
CA VAL A 21 -0.83 0.36 -1.60
C VAL A 21 -2.32 0.16 -1.83
N THR A 22 -2.92 -0.81 -1.12
CA THR A 22 -4.34 -1.15 -1.24
C THR A 22 -5.24 -0.45 -0.22
N SER A 23 -4.68 0.43 0.63
CA SER A 23 -5.46 1.15 1.63
C SER A 23 -6.38 2.20 1.00
N THR A 24 -7.65 2.17 1.39
CA THR A 24 -8.67 3.17 1.02
C THR A 24 -8.65 4.41 1.92
N GLU A 25 -7.84 4.41 2.99
CA GLU A 25 -7.67 5.56 3.87
C GLU A 25 -6.68 6.60 3.31
N ASN A 26 -5.93 6.24 2.26
CA ASN A 26 -5.12 7.21 1.54
C ASN A 26 -6.02 8.23 0.84
N ARG A 27 -5.70 9.53 0.98
CA ARG A 27 -6.45 10.65 0.35
C ARG A 27 -6.64 10.46 -1.16
N LEU A 28 -5.66 9.84 -1.81
CA LEU A 28 -5.75 9.35 -3.17
C LEU A 28 -5.48 7.85 -3.14
N TYR A 29 -6.45 7.07 -3.59
CA TYR A 29 -6.28 5.63 -3.70
C TYR A 29 -5.20 5.32 -4.75
N VAL A 30 -4.18 4.56 -4.35
CA VAL A 30 -3.08 4.16 -5.22
C VAL A 30 -3.48 2.88 -5.95
N GLY A 31 -3.65 1.77 -5.23
CA GLY A 31 -3.84 0.44 -5.80
C GLY A 31 -2.64 0.00 -6.65
N TRP A 32 -2.66 -1.24 -7.14
CA TRP A 32 -1.55 -1.76 -7.96
C TRP A 32 -1.40 -1.01 -9.29
N PHE A 33 -2.50 -0.50 -9.85
CA PHE A 33 -2.45 0.30 -11.06
C PHE A 33 -1.83 1.69 -10.83
N GLY A 34 -2.13 2.34 -9.70
CA GLY A 34 -1.57 3.65 -9.36
C GLY A 34 -0.05 3.64 -9.20
N VAL A 35 0.53 2.53 -8.76
CA VAL A 35 2.00 2.37 -8.67
C VAL A 35 2.69 2.58 -10.02
N LEU A 36 2.07 2.17 -11.12
CA LEU A 36 2.58 2.41 -12.48
C LEU A 36 2.09 3.74 -13.05
N MET A 37 0.84 4.12 -12.77
CA MET A 37 0.22 5.32 -13.33
C MET A 37 0.87 6.61 -12.82
N ILE A 38 1.21 6.70 -11.53
CA ILE A 38 1.82 7.91 -10.94
C ILE A 38 3.15 8.28 -11.63
N PRO A 39 4.16 7.37 -11.72
CA PRO A 39 5.42 7.73 -12.36
C PRO A 39 5.29 7.98 -13.87
N THR A 40 4.37 7.28 -14.56
CA THR A 40 4.17 7.46 -16.01
C THR A 40 3.50 8.78 -16.34
N LEU A 41 2.46 9.17 -15.59
CA LEU A 41 1.84 10.48 -15.73
C LEU A 41 2.82 11.60 -15.37
N LEU A 42 3.57 11.45 -14.28
CA LEU A 42 4.53 12.47 -13.86
C LEU A 42 5.60 12.71 -14.94
N ALA A 43 6.14 11.63 -15.51
CA ALA A 43 7.09 11.71 -16.61
C ALA A 43 6.47 12.37 -17.85
N ALA A 44 5.26 11.97 -18.24
CA ALA A 44 4.56 12.56 -19.38
C ALA A 44 4.26 14.05 -19.20
N THR A 45 3.97 14.51 -17.98
CA THR A 45 3.74 15.94 -17.68
C THR A 45 5.02 16.77 -17.60
N ALA A 46 6.17 16.14 -17.38
CA ALA A 46 7.46 16.83 -17.26
C ALA A 46 8.17 17.05 -18.62
N CYS A 47 7.70 16.38 -19.68
CA CYS A 47 8.21 16.52 -21.04
C CYS A 47 7.61 17.71 -21.80
#